data_AF-A0A3B4YKE1-F1
#
_entry.id   AF-A0A3B4YKE1-F1
#
_cell.length_a   1.000
_cell.length_b   1.000
_cell.length_c   1.000
_cell.angle_alpha   90.00
_cell.angle_beta   90.00
_cell.angle_gamma   90.00
#
_symmetry.space_group_name_H-M   'P 1'
#
loop_
_entity.id
_entity.type
_entity.pdbx_description
1 polymer ?
#
loop_
_entity_poly.entity_id
_entity_poly.type
_entity_poly.pdbx_seq_one_letter_code
_entity_poly.pdbx_strand_id
1 'polypeptide(L)' 'VGEEHYLELCENPVQFEHASSVNNVFFDEANKQVFAVRSGGATGVVVKGPDDKSSVRLPT' A
#
# COMPACT_ATOMS: atom_id res chain seq x y z
N VAL A 1 25.24 0.62 24.99
CA VAL A 1 24.77 1.94 24.53
C VAL A 1 24.04 1.66 23.23
N GLY A 2 22.71 1.63 23.27
CA GLY A 2 21.91 1.31 22.09
C GLY A 2 21.85 2.53 21.18
N GLU A 3 21.93 2.30 19.88
CA GLU A 3 21.77 3.35 18.87
C GLU A 3 20.31 3.83 18.95
N GLU A 4 20.07 4.97 19.58
CA GLU A 4 18.76 5.63 19.51
C GLU A 4 18.60 6.21 18.11
N HIS A 5 17.79 5.56 17.29
CA HIS A 5 17.48 6.02 15.95
C HIS A 5 16.38 7.09 16.00
N TYR A 6 16.62 8.24 15.35
CA TYR A 6 15.64 9.33 15.23
C TYR A 6 14.41 8.91 14.38
N LEU A 7 14.60 7.96 13.46
CA LEU A 7 13.57 7.33 12.64
C LEU A 7 13.98 5.88 12.35
N GLU A 8 13.02 4.98 12.35
CA GLU A 8 13.22 3.57 12.01
C GLU A 8 12.15 3.09 11.03
N LEU A 9 12.49 2.08 10.24
CA LEU A 9 11.53 1.42 9.36
C LEU A 9 10.66 0.48 10.19
N CYS A 10 9.38 0.38 9.83
CA CYS A 10 8.50 -0.63 10.40
C CYS A 10 9.06 -2.05 10.14
N GLU A 11 8.97 -2.93 11.15
CA GLU A 11 9.32 -4.35 11.03
C GLU A 11 8.52 -5.06 9.91
N ASN A 12 7.30 -4.59 9.65
CA ASN A 12 6.39 -5.12 8.64
C ASN A 12 6.09 -4.05 7.58
N PRO A 13 6.99 -3.85 6.60
CA PRO A 13 6.78 -2.84 5.57
C PRO A 13 5.61 -3.22 4.65
N VAL A 14 4.78 -2.23 4.31
CA VAL A 14 3.69 -2.40 3.35
C VAL A 14 4.27 -2.67 1.95
N GLN A 15 4.13 -3.90 1.47
CA GLN A 15 4.54 -4.27 0.12
C GLN A 15 3.38 -4.16 -0.86
N PHE A 16 3.60 -3.53 -2.02
CA PHE A 16 2.60 -3.42 -3.08
C PHE A 16 3.26 -3.59 -4.45
N GLU A 17 2.45 -3.93 -5.45
CA GLU A 17 2.94 -4.06 -6.82
C GLU A 17 3.30 -2.69 -7.39
N HIS A 18 4.43 -2.61 -8.10
CA HIS A 18 4.90 -1.38 -8.70
C HIS A 18 3.94 -0.83 -9.77
N ALA A 19 3.97 0.48 -9.98
CA ALA A 19 3.21 1.13 -11.03
C ALA A 19 3.62 0.61 -12.42
N SER A 20 2.64 0.44 -13.31
CA SER A 20 2.84 -0.02 -14.69
C SER A 20 1.75 0.57 -15.60
N SER A 21 1.77 0.24 -16.89
CA SER A 21 0.73 0.67 -17.84
C SER A 21 -0.68 0.16 -17.49
N VAL A 22 -0.79 -0.86 -16.65
CA VAL A 22 -2.06 -1.47 -16.23
C VAL A 22 -2.28 -1.44 -14.71
N ASN A 23 -1.35 -0.89 -13.93
CA ASN A 23 -1.42 -0.79 -12.48
C ASN A 23 -1.05 0.62 -12.03
N ASN A 24 -2.01 1.40 -11.54
CA ASN A 24 -1.78 2.76 -11.05
C ASN A 24 -1.77 2.76 -9.52
N VAL A 25 -0.73 3.34 -8.92
CA VAL A 25 -0.54 3.34 -7.47
C VAL A 25 -0.65 4.76 -6.92
N PHE A 26 -1.42 4.92 -5.85
CA PHE A 26 -1.69 6.18 -5.17
C PHE A 26 -1.42 6.05 -3.67
N PHE A 27 -0.96 7.13 -3.04
CA PHE A 27 -0.82 7.20 -1.59
C PHE A 27 -1.79 8.24 -1.02
N ASP A 28 -2.57 7.82 -0.02
CA ASP A 28 -3.42 8.69 0.79
C ASP A 28 -2.68 9.06 2.06
N GLU A 29 -2.35 10.34 2.16
CA GLU A 29 -1.64 10.87 3.33
C GLU A 29 -2.50 10.92 4.59
N ALA A 30 -3.83 11.12 4.47
CA ALA A 30 -4.71 11.25 5.62
C ALA A 30 -4.90 9.90 6.33
N ASN A 31 -5.06 8.84 5.56
CA ASN A 31 -5.25 7.48 6.08
C ASN A 31 -3.95 6.66 6.11
N LYS A 32 -2.85 7.19 5.60
CA LYS A 32 -1.54 6.50 5.47
C LYS A 32 -1.65 5.18 4.72
N GLN A 33 -2.37 5.18 3.60
CA GLN A 33 -2.68 3.98 2.82
C GLN A 33 -2.20 4.07 1.38
N VAL A 34 -1.88 2.92 0.80
CA VAL A 34 -1.55 2.75 -0.62
C VAL A 34 -2.73 2.09 -1.34
N PHE A 35 -3.15 2.69 -2.45
CA PHE A 35 -4.21 2.18 -3.33
C PHE A 35 -3.60 1.80 -4.67
N ALA A 36 -3.85 0.57 -5.11
CA ALA A 36 -3.48 0.11 -6.45
C ALA A 36 -4.74 -0.17 -7.26
N VAL A 37 -4.87 0.52 -8.39
CA VAL A 37 -5.99 0.38 -9.34
C VAL A 37 -5.46 -0.32 -10.58
N ARG A 38 -5.95 -1.55 -10.82
CA ARG A 38 -5.57 -2.35 -11.99
C ARG A 38 -6.62 -2.22 -13.10
N SER A 39 -6.18 -1.90 -14.32
CA SER A 39 -7.01 -1.86 -15.53
C SER A 39 -6.53 -2.92 -16.52
N GLY A 40 -7.25 -4.04 -16.65
CA GLY A 40 -6.81 -5.15 -17.50
C GLY A 40 -7.76 -6.35 -17.63
N GLY A 41 -9.09 -6.15 -17.49
CA GLY A 41 -10.10 -7.18 -17.76
C GLY A 41 -11.15 -7.35 -16.65
N ALA A 42 -10.71 -7.33 -15.39
CA ALA A 42 -11.56 -7.08 -14.22
C ALA A 42 -10.88 -5.94 -13.45
N THR A 43 -11.54 -4.79 -13.37
CA THR A 43 -11.00 -3.68 -12.60
C THR A 43 -10.96 -4.13 -11.14
N GLY A 44 -9.82 -3.94 -10.49
CA GLY A 44 -9.65 -4.33 -9.10
C GLY A 44 -8.95 -3.21 -8.34
N VAL A 45 -9.43 -2.95 -7.13
CA VAL A 45 -8.80 -2.03 -6.20
C VAL A 45 -8.20 -2.82 -5.06
N VAL A 46 -6.90 -2.60 -4.82
CA VAL A 46 -6.19 -3.15 -3.66
C VAL A 46 -5.80 -1.99 -2.76
N VAL A 47 -6.25 -2.03 -1.52
CA VAL A 47 -5.86 -1.09 -0.46
C VAL A 47 -4.93 -1.81 0.49
N LYS A 48 -3.83 -1.18 0.86
CA LYS A 48 -2.92 -1.64 1.91
C LYS A 48 -2.52 -0.47 2.78
N GLY A 49 -2.62 -0.63 4.10
CA GLY A 49 -2.09 0.32 5.07
C GLY A 49 -1.15 -0.37 6.05
N PRO A 50 -0.67 0.37 7.06
CA PRO A 50 0.31 -0.12 8.03
C PRO A 50 -0.21 -1.27 8.92
N ASP A 51 -1.53 -1.36 9.10
CA ASP A 51 -2.17 -2.40 9.89
C ASP A 51 -2.92 -3.40 8.99
N ASP A 52 -2.87 -4.70 9.30
CA ASP A 52 -3.53 -5.74 8.50
C ASP A 52 -5.05 -5.54 8.33
N LYS A 53 -5.70 -4.86 9.29
CA LYS A 53 -7.14 -4.52 9.23
C LYS A 53 -7.47 -3.51 8.13
N SER A 54 -6.47 -2.81 7.61
CA SER A 54 -6.62 -1.79 6.56
C SER A 54 -6.42 -2.35 5.15
N SER A 55 -6.14 -3.66 5.02
CA SER A 55 -6.03 -4.28 3.71
C SER A 55 -7.38 -4.77 3.19
N VAL A 56 -7.81 -4.23 2.06
CA VAL A 56 -9.05 -4.62 1.38
C VAL A 56 -8.77 -4.84 -0.10
N ARG A 57 -9.26 -5.95 -0.65
CA ARG A 57 -9.30 -6.20 -2.10
C ARG A 57 -10.76 -6.20 -2.54
N LEU A 58 -11.13 -5.26 -3.40
CA LEU A 58 -12.47 -5.18 -3.96
C LEU A 58 -12.41 -5.55 -5.46
N PRO A 59 -13.21 -6.54 -5.91
CA PRO A 59 -13.53 -6.67 -7.33
C PRO A 59 -14.51 -5.54 -7.69
N THR A 60 -14.27 -4.85 -8.81
CA THR A 60 -15.21 -3.88 -9.39
C THR A 60 -15.96 -4.50 -10.55
#